data_AF-A0A831XRH3-F1
#
_entry.id   AF-A0A831XRH3-F1
#
_cell.length_a   1.000
_cell.length_b   1.000
_cell.length_c   1.000
_cell.angle_alpha   90.00
_cell.angle_beta   90.00
_cell.angle_gamma   90.00
#
_symmetry.space_group_name_H-M   'P 1'
#
loop_
_entity.id
_entity.type
_entity.pdbx_description
1 polymer ?
#
loop_
_entity_poly.entity_id
_entity_poly.type
_entity_poly.pdbx_seq_one_letter_code
_entity_poly.pdbx_strand_id
1 'polypeptide(L)'
;MEVPLEDVRELLRGAGWEEERGPPPRPHLFIVREGYLEKITEADRVCRRSPRPVLYLAAEAEGVWYVVGPVPPTPHGCIPVTFKKRFPDGASAVGELVEYGMKIFRIYPRWFETRVLKAAGLCERLEFQYLCASEEELLERLRKKTAARTPEAGASADAEEARRQGARAGEPEHAASSHQRRSEGAGREEPEDLPRAEGPPQRPASAEARAVSRLKEAARGCFRRLARGGCIGEEDAERFADCILAELGYA
;
A
#
# COMPACT_ATOMS: atom_id res chain seq x y z
N MET A 1 1.84 9.30 21.70
CA MET A 1 2.54 10.48 22.23
C MET A 1 2.80 11.39 21.04
N GLU A 2 2.12 12.54 20.96
CA GLU A 2 2.36 13.52 19.90
C GLU A 2 3.73 14.17 20.16
N VAL A 3 4.57 14.29 19.13
CA VAL A 3 5.86 14.99 19.26
C VAL A 3 5.57 16.49 19.32
N PRO A 4 6.06 17.23 20.34
CA PRO A 4 5.92 18.68 20.41
C PRO A 4 6.42 19.36 19.12
N LEU A 5 5.73 20.40 18.67
CA LEU A 5 6.04 21.10 17.42
C LEU A 5 7.47 21.71 17.47
N GLU A 6 7.87 22.20 18.63
CA GLU A 6 9.17 22.77 18.93
C GLU A 6 10.29 21.75 18.74
N ASP A 7 10.12 20.52 19.25
CA ASP A 7 11.08 19.43 19.08
C ASP A 7 11.22 19.05 17.59
N VAL A 8 10.12 19.08 16.83
CA VAL A 8 10.14 18.85 15.38
C VAL A 8 10.90 19.96 14.66
N ARG A 9 10.70 21.22 15.04
CA ARG A 9 11.41 22.37 14.46
C ARG A 9 12.91 22.28 14.68
N GLU A 10 13.34 21.98 15.90
CA GLU A 10 14.76 21.85 16.24
C GLU A 10 15.40 20.69 15.49
N LEU A 11 14.72 19.54 15.45
CA LEU A 11 15.15 18.36 14.69
C LEU A 11 15.37 18.70 13.21
N LEU A 12 14.40 19.35 12.57
CA LEU A 12 14.45 19.67 11.15
C LEU A 12 15.52 20.71 10.83
N ARG A 13 15.62 21.78 11.64
CA ARG A 13 16.68 22.80 11.44
C ARG A 13 18.07 22.20 11.62
N GLY A 14 18.26 21.34 12.61
CA GLY A 14 19.53 20.62 12.82
C GLY A 14 19.92 19.72 11.64
N ALA A 15 18.94 19.24 10.88
CA ALA A 15 19.14 18.43 9.67
C ALA A 15 19.20 19.26 8.37
N GLY A 16 19.26 20.59 8.47
CA GLY A 16 19.41 21.49 7.32
C GLY A 16 18.11 21.81 6.57
N TRP A 17 16.95 21.65 7.22
CA TRP A 17 15.67 22.07 6.65
C TRP A 17 15.36 23.53 6.97
N GLU A 18 14.90 24.28 5.97
CA GLU A 18 14.55 25.70 6.08
C GLU A 18 13.04 25.87 6.29
N GLU A 19 12.64 26.52 7.39
CA GLU A 19 11.24 26.79 7.71
C GLU A 19 10.72 27.99 6.90
N GLU A 20 9.63 27.79 6.17
CA GLU A 20 8.88 28.86 5.51
C GLU A 20 7.40 28.79 5.90
N ARG A 21 6.81 29.96 6.15
CA ARG A 21 5.35 30.06 6.30
C ARG A 21 4.70 30.03 4.93
N GLY A 22 3.80 29.10 4.73
CA GLY A 22 3.13 28.91 3.45
C GLY A 22 3.01 27.45 3.06
N PRO A 23 2.20 27.15 2.03
CA PRO A 23 2.07 25.81 1.49
C PRO A 23 3.35 25.36 0.78
N PRO A 24 3.51 24.06 0.52
CA PRO A 24 4.59 23.54 -0.29
C PRO A 24 4.66 24.22 -1.68
N PRO A 25 5.87 24.53 -2.19
CA PRO A 25 6.04 25.14 -3.51
C PRO A 25 5.39 24.31 -4.62
N ARG A 26 5.00 24.96 -5.73
CA ARG A 26 4.49 24.28 -6.93
C ARG A 26 5.53 24.34 -8.06
N PRO A 27 5.58 23.33 -8.95
CA PRO A 27 4.81 22.08 -8.94
C PRO A 27 5.32 21.11 -7.86
N HIS A 28 4.40 20.35 -7.24
CA HIS A 28 4.75 19.33 -6.25
C HIS A 28 4.03 18.01 -6.46
N LEU A 29 4.64 16.94 -5.92
CA LEU A 29 4.11 15.59 -5.88
C LEU A 29 4.09 15.10 -4.44
N PHE A 30 2.92 14.70 -3.95
CA PHE A 30 2.82 14.03 -2.65
C PHE A 30 3.35 12.60 -2.77
N ILE A 31 4.21 12.20 -1.83
CA ILE A 31 4.80 10.85 -1.80
C ILE A 31 3.90 9.82 -1.07
N VAL A 32 2.73 10.25 -0.62
CA VAL A 32 1.73 9.45 0.08
C VAL A 32 0.49 9.27 -0.77
N ARG A 33 -0.19 8.14 -0.58
CA ARG A 33 -1.40 7.75 -1.29
C ARG A 33 -2.56 8.71 -1.01
N GLU A 34 -3.38 8.96 -2.03
CA GLU A 34 -4.59 9.79 -1.92
C GLU A 34 -5.51 9.31 -0.79
N GLY A 35 -5.72 8.00 -0.64
CA GLY A 35 -6.53 7.44 0.44
C GLY A 35 -6.00 7.69 1.87
N TYR A 36 -4.72 8.04 2.05
CA TYR A 36 -4.20 8.54 3.33
C TYR A 36 -4.63 9.99 3.56
N LEU A 37 -4.53 10.82 2.52
CA LEU A 37 -4.91 12.23 2.53
C LEU A 37 -6.44 12.41 2.72
N GLU A 38 -7.24 11.53 2.12
CA GLU A 38 -8.70 11.54 2.22
C GLU A 38 -9.21 11.14 3.61
N LYS A 39 -8.53 10.22 4.31
CA LYS A 39 -8.88 9.86 5.70
C LYS A 39 -8.72 11.04 6.66
N ILE A 40 -7.98 12.06 6.24
CA ILE A 40 -7.70 13.25 7.02
C ILE A 40 -8.62 14.41 6.55
N THR A 41 -9.67 14.13 5.77
CA THR A 41 -10.77 15.11 5.49
C THR A 41 -11.60 15.45 6.74
N GLU A 42 -11.45 14.71 7.85
CA GLU A 42 -11.88 15.19 9.16
C GLU A 42 -11.07 16.41 9.64
N ALA A 43 -9.83 16.58 9.19
CA ALA A 43 -9.02 17.73 9.56
C ALA A 43 -9.55 19.05 8.98
N ASP A 44 -10.25 19.05 7.84
CA ASP A 44 -10.96 20.26 7.37
C ASP A 44 -11.99 20.75 8.39
N ARG A 45 -12.61 19.84 9.15
CA ARG A 45 -13.51 20.22 10.27
C ARG A 45 -12.74 20.73 11.49
N VAL A 46 -11.55 20.16 11.77
CA VAL A 46 -10.69 20.56 12.89
C VAL A 46 -10.04 21.92 12.63
N CYS A 47 -9.46 22.12 11.45
CA CYS A 47 -8.85 23.36 10.98
C CYS A 47 -9.84 24.53 10.97
N ARG A 48 -11.11 24.28 10.61
CA ARG A 48 -12.17 25.30 10.65
C ARG A 48 -12.57 25.72 12.08
N ARG A 49 -12.49 24.80 13.05
CA ARG A 49 -12.86 25.08 14.45
C ARG A 49 -11.71 25.73 15.24
N SER A 50 -10.47 25.41 14.90
CA SER A 50 -9.27 25.96 15.54
C SER A 50 -8.14 26.02 14.51
N PRO A 51 -7.72 27.22 14.07
CA PRO A 51 -6.61 27.39 13.15
C PRO A 51 -5.33 26.87 13.81
N ARG A 52 -4.86 25.70 13.39
CA ARG A 52 -3.62 25.09 13.87
C ARG A 52 -2.55 25.13 12.77
N PRO A 53 -1.27 25.26 13.13
CA PRO A 53 -0.19 25.05 12.19
C PRO A 53 -0.21 23.62 11.65
N VAL A 54 -0.08 23.47 10.33
CA VAL A 54 0.10 22.17 9.67
C VAL A 54 1.48 22.15 9.06
N LEU A 55 2.27 21.15 9.45
CA LEU A 55 3.64 21.00 9.02
C LEU A 55 3.71 20.17 7.73
N TYR A 56 4.53 20.64 6.80
CA TYR A 56 4.89 19.96 5.57
C TYR A 56 6.40 19.85 5.47
N LEU A 57 6.89 18.77 4.87
CA LEU A 57 8.27 18.71 4.38
C LEU A 57 8.22 18.67 2.85
N ALA A 58 9.01 19.53 2.23
CA ALA A 58 9.14 19.63 0.78
C ALA A 58 10.62 19.48 0.41
N ALA A 59 10.94 18.37 -0.25
CA ALA A 59 12.28 18.10 -0.76
C ALA A 59 12.32 18.41 -2.25
N GLU A 60 13.24 19.26 -2.68
CA GLU A 60 13.45 19.55 -4.11
C GLU A 60 14.58 18.70 -4.66
N ALA A 61 14.33 18.08 -5.80
CA ALA A 61 15.35 17.48 -6.65
C ALA A 61 14.90 17.59 -8.11
N GLU A 62 15.85 17.87 -9.01
CA GLU A 62 15.62 17.90 -10.45
C GLU A 62 14.49 18.85 -10.89
N GLY A 63 14.25 19.95 -10.14
CA GLY A 63 13.20 20.93 -10.43
C GLY A 63 11.80 20.50 -9.98
N VAL A 64 11.66 19.40 -9.25
CA VAL A 64 10.39 18.88 -8.73
C VAL A 64 10.40 18.88 -7.21
N TRP A 65 9.31 19.34 -6.60
CA TRP A 65 9.13 19.25 -5.15
C TRP A 65 8.38 17.97 -4.75
N TYR A 66 9.06 17.07 -4.07
CA TYR A 66 8.45 15.94 -3.38
C TYR A 66 7.96 16.39 -2.02
N VAL A 67 6.73 16.03 -1.66
CA VAL A 67 6.07 16.56 -0.46
C VAL A 67 5.52 15.42 0.40
N VAL A 68 5.72 15.55 1.71
CA VAL A 68 4.99 14.77 2.71
C VAL A 68 4.33 15.73 3.69
N GLY A 69 3.09 15.40 4.05
CA GLY A 69 2.30 16.14 5.01
C GLY A 69 1.02 15.38 5.34
N PRO A 70 0.35 15.74 6.44
CA PRO A 70 -0.83 15.02 6.90
C PRO A 70 -2.08 15.34 6.05
N VAL A 71 -2.13 16.50 5.40
CA VAL A 71 -3.28 16.90 4.58
C VAL A 71 -2.82 17.61 3.32
N PRO A 72 -3.57 17.55 2.21
CA PRO A 72 -3.33 18.44 1.08
C PRO A 72 -3.43 19.91 1.55
N PRO A 73 -2.63 20.84 0.99
CA PRO A 73 -2.75 22.26 1.27
C PRO A 73 -4.06 22.78 0.68
N THR A 74 -5.15 22.68 1.45
CA THR A 74 -6.47 23.22 1.11
C THR A 74 -6.58 24.66 1.59
N PRO A 75 -7.44 25.50 0.98
CA PRO A 75 -7.67 26.88 1.41
C PRO A 75 -8.45 26.99 2.74
N HIS A 76 -8.73 25.89 3.44
CA HIS A 76 -9.68 25.84 4.54
C HIS A 76 -9.01 25.84 5.93
N GLY A 77 -8.53 27.01 6.36
CA GLY A 77 -8.42 27.41 7.77
C GLY A 77 -7.17 26.97 8.54
N CYS A 78 -6.40 26.01 8.06
CA CYS A 78 -5.11 25.65 8.68
C CYS A 78 -3.97 26.58 8.21
N ILE A 79 -2.99 26.82 9.07
CA ILE A 79 -1.84 27.67 8.76
C ILE A 79 -0.70 26.76 8.28
N PRO A 80 -0.40 26.70 6.97
CA PRO A 80 0.65 25.82 6.48
C PRO A 80 2.03 26.36 6.87
N VAL A 81 2.89 25.45 7.33
CA VAL A 81 4.31 25.69 7.61
C VAL A 81 5.09 24.61 6.86
N THR A 82 5.92 25.03 5.92
CA THR A 82 6.68 24.12 5.07
C THR A 82 8.16 24.18 5.41
N PHE A 83 8.76 23.02 5.67
CA PHE A 83 10.20 22.86 5.77
C PHE A 83 10.74 22.43 4.42
N LYS A 84 11.68 23.20 3.87
CA LYS A 84 12.24 22.99 2.54
C LYS A 84 13.68 22.53 2.63
N LYS A 85 14.07 21.62 1.76
CA LYS A 85 15.46 21.19 1.61
C LYS A 85 15.72 20.77 0.18
N ARG A 86 16.91 21.07 -0.34
CA ARG A 86 17.33 20.66 -1.70
C ARG A 86 18.22 19.43 -1.62
N PHE A 87 18.09 18.58 -2.63
CA PHE A 87 18.79 17.31 -2.73
C PHE A 87 19.47 17.16 -4.10
N PRO A 88 20.54 16.36 -4.17
CA PRO A 88 21.23 16.11 -5.43
C PRO A 88 20.41 15.28 -6.42
N ASP A 89 19.53 14.40 -5.92
CA ASP A 89 18.76 13.45 -6.73
C ASP A 89 17.42 13.09 -6.05
N GLY A 90 16.48 12.58 -6.85
CA GLY A 90 15.16 12.19 -6.37
C GLY A 90 15.15 11.05 -5.35
N ALA A 91 16.12 10.12 -5.40
CA ALA A 91 16.18 9.00 -4.45
C ALA A 91 16.58 9.48 -3.05
N SER A 92 17.56 10.37 -2.96
CA SER A 92 17.97 11.05 -1.73
C SER A 92 16.83 11.88 -1.14
N ALA A 93 16.14 12.66 -1.98
CA ALA A 93 14.99 13.48 -1.58
C ALA A 93 13.85 12.63 -0.99
N VAL A 94 13.42 11.61 -1.73
CA VAL A 94 12.33 10.72 -1.31
C VAL A 94 12.74 9.88 -0.10
N GLY A 95 13.98 9.38 -0.05
CA GLY A 95 14.50 8.60 1.06
C GLY A 95 14.44 9.36 2.38
N GLU A 96 14.88 10.61 2.40
CA GLU A 96 14.82 11.45 3.60
C GLU A 96 13.37 11.81 3.97
N LEU A 97 12.53 12.13 2.97
CA LEU A 97 11.11 12.39 3.22
C LEU A 97 10.36 11.19 3.79
N VAL A 98 10.69 9.97 3.36
CA VAL A 98 10.09 8.74 3.90
C VAL A 98 10.49 8.53 5.35
N GLU A 99 11.77 8.73 5.69
CA GLU A 99 12.27 8.60 7.05
C GLU A 99 11.58 9.59 8.00
N TYR A 100 11.56 10.87 7.64
CA TYR A 100 10.85 11.89 8.43
C TYR A 100 9.33 11.72 8.37
N GLY A 101 8.80 11.21 7.25
CA GLY A 101 7.40 10.80 7.09
C GLY A 101 6.96 9.83 8.18
N MET A 102 7.75 8.78 8.38
CA MET A 102 7.52 7.78 9.42
C MET A 102 7.76 8.33 10.82
N LYS A 103 8.80 9.15 11.00
CA LYS A 103 9.22 9.67 12.32
C LYS A 103 8.34 10.81 12.85
N ILE A 104 8.00 11.80 12.03
CA ILE A 104 7.23 12.98 12.45
C ILE A 104 5.74 12.69 12.34
N PHE A 105 5.29 12.25 11.16
CA PHE A 105 3.87 12.11 10.85
C PHE A 105 3.30 10.73 11.13
N ARG A 106 4.14 9.78 11.59
CA ARG A 106 3.75 8.40 11.91
C ARG A 106 3.06 7.70 10.73
N ILE A 107 3.52 8.03 9.52
CA ILE A 107 3.02 7.44 8.29
C ILE A 107 3.52 6.00 8.22
N TYR A 108 2.60 5.04 8.16
CA TYR A 108 2.95 3.64 7.98
C TYR A 108 3.40 3.36 6.55
N PRO A 109 4.34 2.41 6.34
CA PRO A 109 4.89 2.13 5.00
C PRO A 109 3.85 1.95 3.89
N ARG A 110 2.73 1.27 4.19
CA ARG A 110 1.62 1.03 3.22
C ARG A 110 0.99 2.28 2.63
N TRP A 111 1.17 3.44 3.28
CA TRP A 111 0.57 4.70 2.85
C TRP A 111 1.46 5.49 1.90
N PHE A 112 2.73 5.11 1.72
CA PHE A 112 3.56 5.71 0.69
C PHE A 112 3.17 5.19 -0.70
N GLU A 113 3.42 6.03 -1.70
CA GLU A 113 3.16 5.69 -3.10
C GLU A 113 4.18 4.65 -3.60
N THR A 114 3.71 3.46 -3.96
CA THR A 114 4.58 2.35 -4.36
C THR A 114 5.44 2.72 -5.58
N ARG A 115 4.91 3.51 -6.53
CA ARG A 115 5.67 3.97 -7.70
C ARG A 115 6.83 4.87 -7.29
N VAL A 116 6.62 5.74 -6.30
CA VAL A 116 7.65 6.63 -5.76
C VAL A 116 8.71 5.85 -5.00
N LEU A 117 8.31 4.86 -4.18
CA LEU A 117 9.24 3.98 -3.48
C LEU A 117 10.13 3.17 -4.45
N LYS A 118 9.54 2.66 -5.54
CA LYS A 118 10.27 1.94 -6.61
C LYS A 118 11.28 2.85 -7.30
N ALA A 119 10.85 4.04 -7.73
CA ALA A 119 11.72 5.00 -8.40
C ALA A 119 12.89 5.46 -7.52
N ALA A 120 12.67 5.60 -6.22
CA ALA A 120 13.69 5.99 -5.25
C ALA A 120 14.59 4.82 -4.77
N GLY A 121 14.40 3.60 -5.29
CA GLY A 121 15.20 2.43 -4.89
C GLY A 121 14.99 1.98 -3.44
N LEU A 122 13.87 2.34 -2.81
CA LEU A 122 13.62 2.04 -1.39
C LEU A 122 13.08 0.62 -1.12
N CYS A 123 12.78 -0.13 -2.18
CA CYS A 123 12.14 -1.44 -2.11
C CYS A 123 12.99 -2.54 -1.45
N GLU A 124 14.31 -2.36 -1.37
CA GLU A 124 15.20 -3.30 -0.69
C GLU A 124 15.13 -3.19 0.84
N ARG A 125 14.61 -2.08 1.37
CA ARG A 125 14.43 -1.91 2.81
C ARG A 125 13.30 -2.82 3.32
N LEU A 126 13.54 -3.52 4.43
CA LEU A 126 12.64 -4.53 4.99
C LEU A 126 11.20 -4.02 5.16
N GLU A 127 11.03 -2.76 5.52
CA GLU A 127 9.72 -2.12 5.71
C GLU A 127 8.94 -1.86 4.41
N PHE A 128 9.58 -1.92 3.24
CA PHE A 128 8.95 -1.66 1.93
C PHE A 128 8.96 -2.88 1.01
N GLN A 129 9.76 -3.91 1.32
CA GLN A 129 9.89 -5.13 0.50
C GLN A 129 8.53 -5.72 0.11
N TYR A 130 7.57 -5.80 1.03
CA TYR A 130 6.26 -6.39 0.76
C TYR A 130 5.33 -5.51 -0.09
N LEU A 131 5.61 -4.21 -0.18
CA LEU A 131 4.84 -3.28 -1.00
C LEU A 131 5.35 -3.25 -2.44
N CYS A 132 6.63 -3.55 -2.63
CA CYS A 132 7.27 -3.53 -3.93
C CYS A 132 7.26 -4.88 -4.64
N ALA A 133 7.31 -5.96 -3.87
CA ALA A 133 7.40 -7.32 -4.38
C ALA A 133 6.14 -7.75 -5.13
N SER A 134 6.31 -8.59 -6.16
CA SER A 134 5.19 -9.30 -6.78
C SER A 134 4.64 -10.38 -5.83
N GLU A 135 3.41 -10.83 -6.10
CA GLU A 135 2.82 -11.95 -5.35
C GLU A 135 3.71 -13.20 -5.41
N GLU A 136 4.32 -13.47 -6.56
CA GLU A 136 5.23 -14.59 -6.79
C GLU A 136 6.52 -14.48 -5.96
N GLU A 137 7.13 -13.29 -5.91
CA GLU A 137 8.33 -13.02 -5.09
C GLU A 137 8.04 -13.16 -3.59
N LEU A 138 6.86 -12.74 -3.14
CA LEU A 138 6.39 -12.93 -1.77
C LEU A 138 6.22 -14.42 -1.44
N LEU A 139 5.57 -15.17 -2.33
CA LEU A 139 5.36 -16.61 -2.16
C LEU A 139 6.68 -17.37 -2.16
N GLU A 140 7.63 -17.02 -3.02
CA GLU A 140 8.95 -17.65 -3.04
C GLU A 140 9.74 -17.37 -1.74
N ARG A 141 9.71 -16.13 -1.23
CA ARG A 141 10.33 -15.77 0.05
C ARG A 141 9.71 -16.52 1.22
N LEU A 142 8.38 -16.61 1.24
CA LEU A 142 7.66 -17.41 2.24
C LEU A 142 8.07 -18.88 2.15
N ARG A 143 8.09 -19.48 0.96
CA ARG A 143 8.56 -20.87 0.74
C ARG A 143 9.99 -21.08 1.25
N LYS A 144 10.93 -20.19 0.92
CA LYS A 144 12.33 -20.26 1.40
C LYS A 144 12.42 -20.16 2.92
N LYS A 145 11.62 -19.28 3.55
CA LYS A 145 11.60 -19.08 5.00
C LYS A 145 10.98 -20.26 5.75
N THR A 146 9.99 -20.94 5.16
CA THR A 146 9.37 -22.16 5.72
C THR A 146 10.31 -23.35 5.57
N ALA A 147 10.98 -23.49 4.41
CA ALA A 147 12.00 -24.52 4.19
C ALA A 147 13.17 -24.38 5.17
N ALA A 148 13.67 -23.16 5.41
CA ALA A 148 14.76 -22.91 6.37
C ALA A 148 14.36 -23.10 7.85
N ARG A 149 13.06 -23.18 8.16
CA ARG A 149 12.54 -23.38 9.52
C ARG A 149 12.10 -24.81 9.80
N THR A 150 12.21 -25.71 8.82
CA THR A 150 11.94 -27.13 9.02
C THR A 150 13.29 -27.79 9.35
N PRO A 151 13.59 -28.14 10.63
CA PRO A 151 14.67 -29.07 10.88
C PRO A 151 14.25 -30.38 10.22
N GLU A 152 15.19 -31.05 9.54
CA GLU A 152 15.03 -32.42 9.07
C GLU A 152 14.73 -33.34 10.28
N ALA A 153 13.47 -33.42 10.68
CA ALA A 153 12.97 -34.47 11.55
C ALA A 153 12.83 -35.73 10.69
N GLY A 154 13.97 -36.37 10.38
CA GLY A 154 13.93 -37.57 9.56
C GLY A 154 15.28 -38.03 9.02
N ALA A 155 16.26 -38.30 9.89
CA ALA A 155 17.30 -39.31 9.61
C ALA A 155 18.19 -39.56 10.83
N SER A 156 17.94 -40.63 11.58
CA SER A 156 18.94 -41.68 11.88
C SER A 156 18.40 -42.67 12.93
N ALA A 157 17.71 -43.73 12.48
CA ALA A 157 17.63 -44.98 13.24
C ALA A 157 18.28 -46.16 12.49
N ASP A 158 18.63 -46.00 11.21
CA ASP A 158 19.15 -47.11 10.38
C ASP A 158 20.58 -46.90 9.86
N ALA A 159 21.39 -46.06 10.52
CA ALA A 159 22.79 -45.80 10.13
C ALA A 159 23.84 -46.55 10.97
N GLU A 160 23.42 -47.44 11.88
CA GLU A 160 24.34 -48.17 12.77
C GLU A 160 24.48 -49.67 12.41
N GLU A 161 23.58 -50.23 11.59
CA GLU A 161 23.62 -51.65 11.17
C GLU A 161 24.49 -51.88 9.91
N ALA A 162 24.67 -50.88 9.05
CA ALA A 162 25.39 -51.01 7.77
C ALA A 162 26.93 -50.91 7.88
N ARG A 163 27.50 -50.65 9.06
CA ARG A 163 28.96 -50.57 9.28
C ARG A 163 29.62 -51.86 9.75
N ARG A 164 28.86 -52.95 9.95
CA ARG A 164 29.39 -54.24 10.44
C ARG A 164 29.47 -55.37 9.43
N GLN A 165 29.07 -55.17 8.17
CA GLN A 165 29.16 -56.20 7.14
C GLN A 165 29.66 -55.58 5.84
N GLY A 166 30.87 -55.94 5.42
CA GLY A 166 31.36 -55.55 4.09
C GLY A 166 32.83 -55.14 3.97
N ALA A 167 33.69 -55.51 4.92
CA ALA A 167 35.10 -55.68 4.58
C ALA A 167 35.20 -56.88 3.62
N ARG A 168 35.32 -56.62 2.31
CA ARG A 168 36.15 -57.37 1.34
C ARG A 168 35.86 -56.94 -0.12
N ALA A 169 36.98 -56.67 -0.80
CA ALA A 169 37.25 -56.87 -2.22
C ALA A 169 36.80 -55.80 -3.24
N GLY A 170 37.81 -55.19 -3.88
CA GLY A 170 37.93 -55.19 -5.34
C GLY A 170 37.51 -53.92 -6.09
N GLU A 171 38.49 -53.06 -6.38
CA GLU A 171 38.60 -52.35 -7.67
C GLU A 171 38.84 -53.36 -8.83
N PRO A 172 38.80 -53.01 -10.15
CA PRO A 172 38.58 -51.70 -10.79
C PRO A 172 37.67 -51.71 -12.07
N GLU A 173 37.58 -50.53 -12.71
CA GLU A 173 37.73 -50.30 -14.16
C GLU A 173 36.54 -50.26 -15.15
N HIS A 174 36.67 -49.25 -16.05
CA HIS A 174 36.16 -49.11 -17.43
C HIS A 174 34.66 -48.81 -17.62
N ALA A 175 34.19 -48.15 -18.68
CA ALA A 175 34.69 -47.26 -19.73
C ALA A 175 33.46 -46.97 -20.62
N ALA A 176 33.43 -45.82 -21.32
CA ALA A 176 32.73 -45.61 -22.61
C ALA A 176 31.19 -45.74 -22.60
N SER A 177 30.36 -45.21 -23.51
CA SER A 177 30.47 -44.32 -24.68
C SER A 177 29.03 -44.18 -25.24
N SER A 178 28.85 -43.21 -26.14
CA SER A 178 27.91 -43.22 -27.27
C SER A 178 26.44 -42.87 -27.00
N HIS A 179 25.96 -41.73 -27.54
CA HIS A 179 25.21 -41.58 -28.81
C HIS A 179 23.68 -41.62 -28.53
N GLN A 180 22.76 -40.92 -29.21
CA GLN A 180 22.75 -40.02 -30.35
C GLN A 180 21.33 -39.41 -30.45
N ARG A 181 21.23 -38.22 -31.09
CA ARG A 181 20.16 -37.71 -31.99
C ARG A 181 18.70 -37.62 -31.49
N ARG A 182 17.79 -36.82 -32.06
CA ARG A 182 17.69 -35.60 -32.89
C ARG A 182 16.21 -35.55 -33.35
N SER A 183 15.78 -34.40 -33.86
CA SER A 183 14.59 -34.13 -34.73
C SER A 183 13.33 -33.73 -33.95
N GLU A 184 12.80 -32.50 -34.01
CA GLU A 184 12.30 -31.63 -35.11
C GLU A 184 10.86 -31.92 -35.58
N GLY A 185 10.09 -30.83 -35.76
CA GLY A 185 8.76 -30.73 -36.38
C GLY A 185 7.85 -29.82 -35.55
N ALA A 186 7.69 -28.51 -35.77
CA ALA A 186 7.19 -27.72 -36.91
C ALA A 186 5.67 -27.83 -37.13
N GLY A 187 4.97 -26.68 -37.05
CA GLY A 187 3.57 -26.50 -37.45
C GLY A 187 3.06 -25.07 -37.19
N ARG A 188 3.07 -24.24 -38.25
CA ARG A 188 2.47 -22.89 -38.36
C ARG A 188 0.97 -23.01 -38.69
N GLU A 189 0.16 -22.02 -38.30
CA GLU A 189 -0.83 -21.33 -39.16
C GLU A 189 -1.51 -20.14 -38.43
N GLU A 190 -1.74 -19.06 -39.18
CA GLU A 190 -2.43 -17.78 -38.89
C GLU A 190 -3.05 -17.35 -40.26
N PRO A 191 -3.84 -16.27 -40.43
CA PRO A 191 -4.99 -15.68 -39.71
C PRO A 191 -6.21 -15.45 -40.66
N GLU A 192 -7.40 -15.04 -40.18
CA GLU A 192 -8.45 -14.36 -41.02
C GLU A 192 -9.39 -13.42 -40.20
N ASP A 193 -10.15 -12.60 -40.95
CA ASP A 193 -10.61 -11.21 -40.77
C ASP A 193 -11.87 -10.87 -39.91
N LEU A 194 -12.02 -9.57 -39.65
CA LEU A 194 -13.05 -8.81 -38.90
C LEU A 194 -14.49 -8.84 -39.50
N PRO A 195 -15.52 -8.43 -38.74
CA PRO A 195 -16.02 -7.05 -38.94
C PRO A 195 -16.46 -6.29 -37.66
N ARG A 196 -16.56 -4.97 -37.87
CA ARG A 196 -16.88 -3.87 -36.95
C ARG A 196 -18.41 -3.72 -36.79
N ALA A 197 -18.93 -3.63 -35.57
CA ALA A 197 -20.33 -3.25 -35.30
C ALA A 197 -20.47 -2.39 -34.02
N GLU A 198 -20.99 -1.18 -34.25
CA GLU A 198 -21.95 -0.38 -33.46
C GLU A 198 -21.83 -0.26 -31.93
N GLY A 199 -21.88 0.99 -31.45
CA GLY A 199 -21.74 1.37 -30.04
C GLY A 199 -22.82 0.77 -29.13
N PRO A 200 -22.55 0.64 -27.82
CA PRO A 200 -23.44 -0.07 -26.92
C PRO A 200 -24.76 0.71 -26.68
N PRO A 201 -25.92 0.02 -26.69
CA PRO A 201 -27.18 0.62 -26.29
C PRO A 201 -27.16 0.92 -24.79
N GLN A 202 -27.69 2.09 -24.41
CA GLN A 202 -27.90 2.44 -23.01
C GLN A 202 -28.82 1.40 -22.35
N ARG A 203 -28.26 0.59 -21.44
CA ARG A 203 -29.04 -0.33 -20.60
C ARG A 203 -29.88 0.48 -19.59
N PRO A 204 -31.19 0.21 -19.45
CA PRO A 204 -31.94 0.74 -18.32
C PRO A 204 -31.30 0.22 -17.03
N ALA A 205 -31.10 1.09 -16.04
CA ALA A 205 -30.48 0.75 -14.77
C ALA A 205 -31.09 -0.55 -14.22
N SER A 206 -30.24 -1.57 -14.03
CA SER A 206 -30.67 -2.90 -13.63
C SER A 206 -31.56 -2.82 -12.38
N ALA A 207 -32.51 -3.75 -12.23
CA ALA A 207 -33.36 -3.82 -11.05
C ALA A 207 -32.53 -3.81 -9.74
N GLU A 208 -31.32 -4.35 -9.78
CA GLU A 208 -30.32 -4.31 -8.72
C GLU A 208 -29.85 -2.89 -8.40
N ALA A 209 -29.55 -2.05 -9.40
CA ALA A 209 -29.17 -0.66 -9.17
C ALA A 209 -30.29 0.14 -8.48
N ARG A 210 -31.56 -0.14 -8.83
CA ARG A 210 -32.72 0.46 -8.17
C ARG A 210 -32.89 -0.05 -6.75
N ALA A 211 -32.71 -1.35 -6.52
CA ALA A 211 -32.78 -1.96 -5.18
C ALA A 211 -31.70 -1.39 -4.24
N VAL A 212 -30.47 -1.27 -4.74
CA VAL A 212 -29.35 -0.68 -3.99
C VAL A 212 -29.60 0.80 -3.69
N SER A 213 -30.19 1.56 -4.63
CA SER A 213 -30.55 2.95 -4.40
C SER A 213 -31.60 3.09 -3.30
N ARG A 214 -32.66 2.27 -3.34
CA ARG A 214 -33.72 2.26 -2.32
C ARG A 214 -33.20 1.89 -0.94
N LEU A 215 -32.32 0.89 -0.84
CA LEU A 215 -31.67 0.51 0.41
C LEU A 215 -30.82 1.65 0.99
N LYS A 216 -30.06 2.35 0.13
CA LYS A 216 -29.24 3.51 0.55
C LYS A 216 -30.10 4.67 1.06
N GLU A 217 -31.25 4.92 0.43
CA GLU A 217 -32.20 5.95 0.87
C GLU A 217 -32.84 5.60 2.22
N ALA A 218 -33.32 4.35 2.37
CA ALA A 218 -33.89 3.84 3.61
C ALA A 218 -32.89 3.94 4.77
N ALA A 219 -31.64 3.47 4.57
CA ALA A 219 -30.59 3.54 5.56
C ALA A 219 -30.28 5.00 5.99
N ARG A 220 -30.21 5.93 5.04
CA ARG A 220 -29.98 7.37 5.33
C ARG A 220 -31.17 8.02 6.05
N GLY A 221 -32.39 7.58 5.78
CA GLY A 221 -33.60 8.06 6.47
C GLY A 221 -33.63 7.59 7.92
N CYS A 222 -33.42 6.29 8.14
CA CYS A 222 -33.37 5.68 9.46
C CYS A 222 -32.24 6.22 10.34
N PHE A 223 -31.06 6.41 9.76
CA PHE A 223 -29.91 6.97 10.48
C PHE A 223 -30.23 8.38 10.99
N ARG A 224 -30.83 9.23 10.12
CA ARG A 224 -31.23 10.58 10.49
C ARG A 224 -32.33 10.62 11.55
N ARG A 225 -33.22 9.62 11.60
CA ARG A 225 -34.28 9.54 12.62
C ARG A 225 -33.72 9.11 13.98
N LEU A 226 -32.87 8.09 14.00
CA LEU A 226 -32.29 7.56 15.24
C LEU A 226 -31.23 8.51 15.82
N ALA A 227 -30.43 9.15 14.98
CA ALA A 227 -29.43 10.12 15.41
C ALA A 227 -30.01 11.46 15.93
N ARG A 228 -31.34 11.68 15.87
CA ARG A 228 -31.96 12.88 16.50
C ARG A 228 -31.86 12.86 18.02
N GLY A 229 -31.68 11.69 18.64
CA GLY A 229 -31.54 11.53 20.09
C GLY A 229 -30.11 11.60 20.62
N GLY A 230 -29.10 11.64 19.75
CA GLY A 230 -27.69 11.57 20.13
C GLY A 230 -26.86 10.67 19.21
N CYS A 231 -25.69 10.23 19.69
CA CYS A 231 -24.87 9.26 18.97
C CYS A 231 -25.58 7.90 18.95
N ILE A 232 -25.64 7.26 17.78
CA ILE A 232 -26.15 5.90 17.64
C ILE A 232 -25.10 4.95 18.20
N GLY A 233 -25.50 4.18 19.21
CA GLY A 233 -24.68 3.14 19.82
C GLY A 233 -24.92 1.77 19.19
N GLU A 234 -24.20 0.76 19.68
CA GLU A 234 -24.39 -0.64 19.25
C GLU A 234 -25.76 -1.18 19.71
N GLU A 235 -26.28 -0.66 20.82
CA GLU A 235 -27.61 -0.93 21.36
C GLU A 235 -28.78 -0.51 20.44
N ASP A 236 -28.53 0.39 19.48
CA ASP A 236 -29.52 0.86 18.52
C ASP A 236 -29.51 0.06 17.21
N ALA A 237 -28.61 -0.92 17.06
CA ALA A 237 -28.41 -1.67 15.81
C ALA A 237 -29.69 -2.40 15.36
N GLU A 238 -30.39 -3.07 16.29
CA GLU A 238 -31.66 -3.75 16.00
C GLU A 238 -32.75 -2.77 15.56
N ARG A 239 -32.90 -1.64 16.27
CA ARG A 239 -33.87 -0.59 15.90
C ARG A 239 -33.56 0.05 14.55
N PHE A 240 -32.28 0.15 14.20
CA PHE A 240 -31.83 0.64 12.90
C PHE A 240 -32.15 -0.36 11.79
N ALA A 241 -31.91 -1.66 12.01
CA ALA A 241 -32.27 -2.72 11.08
C ALA A 241 -33.78 -2.80 10.86
N ASP A 242 -34.58 -2.79 11.94
CA ASP A 242 -36.04 -2.79 11.88
C ASP A 242 -36.59 -1.60 11.10
N CYS A 243 -36.01 -0.41 11.31
CA CYS A 243 -36.39 0.79 10.56
C CYS A 243 -36.12 0.63 9.05
N ILE A 244 -34.99 0.04 8.66
CA ILE A 244 -34.66 -0.17 7.25
C ILE A 244 -35.64 -1.17 6.62
N LEU A 245 -35.95 -2.26 7.33
CA LEU A 245 -36.90 -3.26 6.86
C LEU A 245 -38.30 -2.67 6.69
N ALA A 246 -38.74 -1.82 7.61
CA ALA A 246 -40.01 -1.10 7.49
C ALA A 246 -40.05 -0.14 6.29
N GLU A 247 -39.00 0.65 6.05
CA GLU A 247 -38.90 1.55 4.89
C GLU A 247 -38.84 0.82 3.54
N LEU A 248 -38.38 -0.43 3.55
CA LEU A 248 -38.35 -1.30 2.38
C LEU A 248 -39.64 -2.12 2.22
N GLY A 249 -40.57 -2.06 3.17
CA GLY A 249 -41.87 -2.73 3.13
C GLY A 249 -41.84 -4.20 3.56
N TYR A 250 -40.87 -4.58 4.40
CA TYR A 250 -40.71 -5.94 4.95
C TYR A 250 -41.16 -6.06 6.41
N ALA A 251 -41.86 -5.05 6.96
CA ALA A 251 -42.38 -5.02 8.33
C ALA A 251 -43.78 -5.61 8.44
#